data_AF-A0A2G2AT84-F1
#
_entry.id   AF-A0A2G2AT84-F1
#
_cell.length_a   1.000
_cell.length_b   1.000
_cell.length_c   1.000
_cell.angle_alpha   90.00
_cell.angle_beta   90.00
_cell.angle_gamma   90.00
#
_symmetry.space_group_name_H-M   'P 1'
#
loop_
_entity.id
_entity.type
_entity.pdbx_description
1 polymer ?
#
loop_
_entity_poly.entity_id
_entity_poly.type
_entity_poly.pdbx_seq_one_letter_code
_entity_poly.pdbx_strand_id
1 'polypeptide(L)'
;MDTFQISETVLDNYIKDELSEERITALKVQADEQLKEISQNEDIYNTFLKTVSAPEKIDNIILWILFMSNEDICSEYIKEFNKDFRDVIPVSDLADLLLYIVHLKKVNKIGLDGLDYLLEYEEEGIEDMDRYSFTNALLYIEKSKIVPMEF
;
A
#
# COMPACT_ATOMS: atom_id res chain seq x y z
N MET A 1 -8.67 3.58 9.98
CA MET A 1 -7.48 2.74 9.79
C MET A 1 -6.65 2.66 11.07
N ASP A 2 -6.37 1.46 11.54
CA ASP A 2 -5.59 1.13 12.74
C ASP A 2 -4.09 1.39 12.56
N THR A 3 -3.58 1.32 11.33
CA THR A 3 -2.16 1.61 11.03
C THR A 3 -1.74 3.02 11.49
N PHE A 4 -2.67 3.98 11.52
CA PHE A 4 -2.42 5.33 12.05
C PHE A 4 -2.19 5.38 13.57
N GLN A 5 -2.57 4.35 14.31
CA GLN A 5 -2.36 4.26 15.76
C GLN A 5 -0.92 3.86 16.12
N ILE A 6 -0.14 3.35 15.17
CA ILE A 6 1.26 2.98 15.39
C ILE A 6 2.09 4.23 15.73
N SER A 7 2.94 4.15 16.75
CA SER A 7 3.76 5.28 17.20
C SER A 7 4.83 5.66 16.16
N GLU A 8 5.22 6.94 16.13
CA GLU A 8 6.25 7.45 15.22
C GLU A 8 7.58 6.69 15.35
N THR A 9 8.01 6.38 16.57
CA THR A 9 9.25 5.62 16.82
C THR A 9 9.18 4.20 16.27
N VAL A 10 8.05 3.52 16.40
CA VAL A 10 7.90 2.16 15.85
C VAL A 10 7.91 2.21 14.33
N LEU A 11 7.19 3.16 13.71
CA LEU A 11 7.19 3.33 12.25
C LEU A 11 8.61 3.59 11.73
N ASP A 12 9.34 4.51 12.36
CA ASP A 12 10.68 4.88 11.92
C ASP A 12 11.67 3.71 12.02
N ASN A 13 11.58 2.89 13.07
CA ASN A 13 12.43 1.71 13.21
C ASN A 13 11.99 0.58 12.27
N TYR A 14 10.69 0.32 12.11
CA TYR A 14 10.18 -0.70 11.19
C TYR A 14 10.63 -0.41 9.74
N ILE A 15 10.56 0.85 9.32
CA ILE A 15 11.00 1.27 7.99
C ILE A 15 12.49 0.99 7.77
N LYS A 16 13.32 1.21 8.79
CA LYS A 16 14.77 1.00 8.73
C LYS A 16 15.18 -0.46 8.82
N ASP A 17 14.54 -1.22 9.70
CA ASP A 17 14.99 -2.54 10.11
C ASP A 17 14.37 -3.66 9.27
N GLU A 18 13.10 -3.54 8.88
CA GLU A 18 12.34 -4.60 8.18
C GLU A 18 12.08 -4.25 6.73
N LEU A 19 11.63 -3.02 6.45
CA LEU A 19 11.23 -2.63 5.11
C LEU A 19 12.44 -2.33 4.22
N SER A 20 13.37 -1.50 4.68
CA SER A 20 14.50 -0.93 3.91
C SER A 20 14.10 0.05 2.80
N GLU A 21 15.02 0.94 2.46
CA GLU A 21 14.84 1.91 1.36
C GLU A 21 14.74 1.24 -0.02
N GLU A 22 15.45 0.11 -0.20
CA GLU A 22 15.46 -0.65 -1.46
C GLU A 22 14.08 -1.23 -1.78
N ARG A 23 13.41 -1.81 -0.79
CA ARG A 23 12.05 -2.36 -0.94
C ARG A 23 11.04 -1.27 -1.27
N ILE A 24 11.08 -0.15 -0.56
CA ILE A 24 10.18 0.98 -0.83
C ILE A 24 10.41 1.52 -2.24
N THR A 25 11.67 1.62 -2.66
CA THR A 25 12.00 2.05 -4.02
C THR A 25 11.46 1.07 -5.06
N ALA A 26 11.63 -0.23 -4.85
CA ALA A 26 11.09 -1.26 -5.74
C ALA A 26 9.56 -1.19 -5.84
N LEU A 27 8.85 -1.03 -4.71
CA LEU A 27 7.40 -0.91 -4.68
C LEU A 27 6.89 0.34 -5.41
N LYS A 28 7.59 1.47 -5.27
CA LYS A 28 7.25 2.71 -5.99
C LYS A 28 7.43 2.55 -7.50
N VAL A 29 8.53 1.92 -7.94
CA VAL A 29 8.76 1.63 -9.36
C VAL A 29 7.67 0.71 -9.91
N GLN A 30 7.33 -0.36 -9.18
CA GLN A 30 6.25 -1.26 -9.55
C GLN A 30 4.90 -0.52 -9.68
N ALA A 31 4.57 0.34 -8.71
CA ALA A 31 3.35 1.13 -8.73
C ALA A 31 3.28 2.03 -9.96
N ASP A 32 4.34 2.77 -10.24
CA ASP A 32 4.42 3.67 -11.39
C ASP A 32 4.34 2.91 -12.73
N GLU A 33 5.02 1.77 -12.85
CA GLU A 33 4.99 0.92 -14.04
C GLU A 33 3.59 0.36 -14.32
N GLN A 34 2.93 -0.18 -13.30
CA GLN A 34 1.61 -0.78 -13.45
C GLN A 34 0.53 0.28 -13.71
N LEU A 35 0.60 1.45 -13.05
CA LEU A 35 -0.30 2.57 -13.34
C LEU A 35 -0.11 3.12 -14.76
N LYS A 36 1.14 3.22 -15.21
CA LYS A 36 1.43 3.62 -16.58
C LYS A 36 0.88 2.61 -17.57
N GLU A 37 0.99 1.32 -17.28
CA GLU A 37 0.53 0.27 -18.17
C GLU A 37 -1.00 0.22 -18.26
N ILE A 38 -1.72 0.20 -17.13
CA ILE A 38 -3.20 0.21 -17.16
C ILE A 38 -3.72 1.45 -17.89
N SER A 39 -3.03 2.60 -17.77
CA SER A 39 -3.40 3.83 -18.50
C SER A 39 -3.30 3.73 -20.03
N GLN A 40 -2.63 2.70 -20.57
CA GLN A 40 -2.57 2.45 -22.02
C GLN A 40 -3.86 1.81 -22.55
N ASN A 41 -4.69 1.23 -21.69
CA ASN A 41 -6.02 0.76 -22.03
C ASN A 41 -7.06 1.71 -21.43
N GLU A 42 -7.58 2.62 -22.25
CA GLU A 42 -8.53 3.66 -21.82
C GLU A 42 -9.81 3.07 -21.21
N ASP A 43 -10.28 1.92 -21.69
CA ASP A 43 -11.54 1.33 -21.22
C ASP A 43 -11.40 0.83 -19.78
N ILE A 44 -10.35 0.05 -19.50
CA ILE A 44 -10.07 -0.46 -18.14
C ILE A 44 -9.72 0.70 -17.21
N TYR A 45 -8.88 1.63 -17.66
CA TYR A 45 -8.45 2.76 -16.84
C TYR A 45 -9.60 3.70 -16.46
N ASN A 46 -10.50 4.01 -17.40
CA ASN A 46 -11.67 4.83 -17.11
C ASN A 46 -12.67 4.10 -16.20
N THR A 47 -12.79 2.77 -16.34
CA THR A 47 -13.62 1.96 -15.44
C THR A 47 -13.04 1.99 -14.03
N PHE A 48 -11.74 1.74 -13.90
CA PHE A 48 -11.00 1.90 -12.65
C PHE A 48 -11.27 3.24 -11.97
N LEU A 49 -10.98 4.36 -12.64
CA LEU A 49 -11.14 5.70 -12.06
C LEU A 49 -12.57 6.01 -11.64
N LYS A 50 -13.57 5.49 -12.38
CA LYS A 50 -14.99 5.63 -12.01
C LYS A 50 -15.35 4.79 -10.79
N THR A 51 -14.91 3.53 -10.76
CA THR A 51 -15.18 2.60 -9.65
C THR A 51 -14.62 3.15 -8.35
N VAL A 52 -13.34 3.55 -8.37
CA VAL A 52 -12.71 4.12 -7.16
C VAL A 52 -13.07 5.56 -6.91
N SER A 53 -13.83 6.23 -7.81
CA SER A 53 -14.27 7.62 -7.67
C SER A 53 -13.19 8.58 -7.13
N ALA A 54 -11.95 8.39 -7.58
CA ALA A 54 -10.78 9.06 -7.02
C ALA A 54 -10.83 10.57 -7.30
N PRO A 55 -10.29 11.41 -6.39
CA PRO A 55 -10.16 12.84 -6.62
C PRO A 55 -9.24 13.13 -7.82
N GLU A 56 -9.41 14.30 -8.46
CA GLU A 56 -8.63 14.70 -9.64
C GLU A 56 -7.11 14.72 -9.39
N LYS A 57 -6.69 14.98 -8.14
CA LYS A 57 -5.29 14.99 -7.73
C LYS A 57 -5.09 13.94 -6.64
N ILE A 58 -4.29 12.93 -6.96
CA ILE A 58 -3.99 11.80 -6.08
C ILE A 58 -2.55 11.34 -6.34
N ASP A 59 -1.82 11.03 -5.27
CA ASP A 59 -0.47 10.46 -5.39
C ASP A 59 -0.51 9.06 -6.01
N ASN A 60 0.46 8.74 -6.87
CA ASN A 60 0.54 7.44 -7.54
C ASN A 60 0.55 6.26 -6.57
N ILE A 61 1.20 6.38 -5.42
CA ILE A 61 1.23 5.31 -4.42
C ILE A 61 -0.20 5.03 -3.91
N ILE A 62 -0.97 6.07 -3.67
CA ILE A 62 -2.36 5.96 -3.19
C ILE A 62 -3.25 5.42 -4.32
N LEU A 63 -3.10 5.93 -5.54
CA LEU A 63 -3.85 5.44 -6.70
C LEU A 63 -3.57 3.97 -6.97
N TRP A 64 -2.32 3.53 -6.78
CA TRP A 64 -1.93 2.13 -6.92
C TRP A 64 -2.53 1.24 -5.82
N ILE A 65 -2.58 1.73 -4.58
CA ILE A 65 -3.28 1.02 -3.50
C ILE A 65 -4.76 0.83 -3.85
N LEU A 66 -5.45 1.89 -4.31
CA LEU A 66 -6.85 1.80 -4.73
C LEU A 66 -7.04 0.83 -5.89
N PHE A 67 -6.11 0.82 -6.85
CA PHE A 67 -6.13 -0.08 -7.99
C PHE A 67 -5.97 -1.54 -7.56
N MET A 68 -4.89 -1.87 -6.85
CA MET A 68 -4.57 -3.26 -6.51
C MET A 68 -5.44 -3.83 -5.39
N SER A 69 -6.16 -2.98 -4.66
CA SER A 69 -7.18 -3.40 -3.68
C SER A 69 -8.54 -3.64 -4.32
N ASN A 70 -8.70 -3.36 -5.61
CA ASN A 70 -9.93 -3.64 -6.37
C ASN A 70 -9.75 -4.94 -7.19
N GLU A 71 -10.31 -6.04 -6.72
CA GLU A 71 -10.12 -7.36 -7.33
C GLU A 71 -10.66 -7.44 -8.76
N ASP A 72 -11.82 -6.83 -9.02
CA ASP A 72 -12.45 -6.85 -10.35
C ASP A 72 -11.54 -6.17 -11.40
N ILE A 73 -11.11 -4.95 -11.11
CA ILE A 73 -10.22 -4.18 -12.00
C ILE A 73 -8.86 -4.87 -12.12
N CYS A 74 -8.32 -5.43 -11.04
CA CYS A 74 -7.06 -6.17 -11.07
C CYS A 74 -7.16 -7.42 -11.95
N SER A 75 -8.27 -8.18 -11.86
CA SER A 75 -8.52 -9.35 -12.70
C SER A 75 -8.62 -8.99 -14.18
N GLU A 76 -9.27 -7.86 -14.52
CA GLU A 76 -9.31 -7.34 -15.88
C GLU A 76 -7.94 -6.94 -16.40
N TYR A 77 -7.16 -6.20 -15.60
CA TYR A 77 -5.79 -5.81 -15.92
C TYR A 77 -4.88 -7.01 -16.19
N ILE A 78 -4.92 -8.04 -15.34
CA ILE A 78 -4.12 -9.26 -15.50
C ILE A 78 -4.41 -9.95 -16.83
N LYS A 79 -5.70 -10.07 -17.19
CA LYS A 79 -6.13 -10.71 -18.44
C LYS A 79 -5.71 -9.89 -19.65
N GLU A 80 -5.95 -8.57 -19.63
CA GLU A 80 -5.67 -7.69 -20.76
C GLU A 80 -4.17 -7.60 -21.07
N PHE A 81 -3.34 -7.46 -20.05
CA PHE A 81 -1.89 -7.31 -20.20
C PHE A 81 -1.12 -8.63 -20.08
N ASN A 82 -1.84 -9.77 -20.07
CA ASN A 82 -1.30 -11.13 -19.99
C ASN A 82 -0.25 -11.30 -18.89
N LYS A 83 -0.62 -10.89 -17.67
CA LYS A 83 0.27 -10.93 -16.50
C LYS A 83 0.36 -12.34 -15.92
N ASP A 84 1.55 -12.66 -15.39
CA ASP A 84 1.89 -13.97 -14.83
C ASP A 84 1.80 -14.00 -13.28
N PHE A 85 1.15 -13.02 -12.67
CA PHE A 85 0.88 -13.03 -11.23
C PHE A 85 -0.59 -13.33 -10.94
N ARG A 86 -0.86 -13.76 -9.71
CA ARG A 86 -2.20 -14.19 -9.26
C ARG A 86 -3.18 -13.01 -9.25
N ASP A 87 -4.44 -13.31 -9.54
CA ASP A 87 -5.58 -12.40 -9.44
C ASP A 87 -6.06 -12.19 -8.00
N VAL A 88 -5.11 -12.04 -7.08
CA VAL A 88 -5.38 -11.78 -5.66
C VAL A 88 -4.69 -10.49 -5.25
N ILE A 89 -5.30 -9.80 -4.29
CA ILE A 89 -4.73 -8.58 -3.71
C ILE A 89 -3.33 -8.88 -3.16
N PRO A 90 -2.29 -8.12 -3.55
CA PRO A 90 -0.93 -8.28 -3.03
C PRO A 90 -0.83 -7.65 -1.63
N VAL A 91 -1.57 -8.18 -0.65
CA VAL A 91 -1.78 -7.59 0.68
C VAL A 91 -0.47 -7.21 1.36
N SER A 92 0.60 -7.99 1.21
CA SER A 92 1.92 -7.66 1.79
C SER A 92 2.54 -6.40 1.18
N ASP A 93 2.50 -6.25 -0.15
CA ASP A 93 3.06 -5.08 -0.85
C ASP A 93 2.26 -3.82 -0.50
N LEU A 94 0.94 -3.95 -0.43
CA LEU A 94 0.05 -2.85 -0.05
C LEU A 94 0.24 -2.45 1.41
N ALA A 95 0.39 -3.43 2.29
CA ALA A 95 0.62 -3.17 3.70
C ALA A 95 1.95 -2.47 3.97
N ASP A 96 3.00 -2.86 3.25
CA ASP A 96 4.32 -2.23 3.23
C ASP A 96 4.22 -0.75 2.82
N LEU A 97 3.48 -0.47 1.73
CA LEU A 97 3.27 0.90 1.27
C LEU A 97 2.38 1.72 2.21
N LEU A 98 1.37 1.11 2.83
CA LEU A 98 0.54 1.80 3.81
C LEU A 98 1.40 2.24 5.01
N LEU A 99 2.25 1.36 5.54
CA LEU A 99 3.19 1.71 6.61
C LEU A 99 4.13 2.85 6.19
N TYR A 100 4.61 2.82 4.95
CA TYR A 100 5.44 3.90 4.40
C TYR A 100 4.67 5.23 4.26
N ILE A 101 3.44 5.22 3.75
CA ILE A 101 2.58 6.40 3.64
C ILE A 101 2.33 7.02 5.02
N VAL A 102 2.02 6.18 6.02
CA VAL A 102 1.82 6.64 7.39
C VAL A 102 3.12 7.20 7.97
N HIS A 103 4.28 6.59 7.69
CA HIS A 103 5.59 7.12 8.07
C HIS A 103 5.85 8.49 7.44
N LEU A 104 5.63 8.64 6.13
CA LEU A 104 5.77 9.93 5.43
C LEU A 104 4.92 11.02 6.08
N LYS A 105 3.67 10.71 6.39
CA LYS A 105 2.74 11.66 7.01
C LYS A 105 3.12 12.00 8.44
N LYS A 106 3.36 10.99 9.29
CA LYS A 106 3.53 11.18 10.74
C LYS A 106 4.94 11.60 11.12
N VAL A 107 5.95 10.93 10.56
CA VAL A 107 7.36 11.15 10.92
C VAL A 107 7.97 12.27 10.08
N ASN A 108 7.82 12.18 8.75
CA ASN A 108 8.47 13.13 7.84
C ASN A 108 7.62 14.40 7.60
N LYS A 109 6.35 14.41 8.02
CA LYS A 109 5.39 15.52 7.84
C LYS A 109 5.18 15.88 6.36
N ILE A 110 5.28 14.89 5.48
CA ILE A 110 5.02 15.03 4.05
C ILE A 110 3.51 14.82 3.81
N GLY A 111 2.89 15.78 3.13
CA GLY A 111 1.51 15.66 2.67
C GLY A 111 1.46 14.83 1.39
N LEU A 112 0.44 13.97 1.29
CA LEU A 112 0.14 13.20 0.09
C LEU A 112 -1.29 13.53 -0.37
N ASP A 113 -1.43 13.85 -1.64
CA ASP A 113 -2.70 14.13 -2.28
C ASP A 113 -3.56 12.85 -2.29
N GLY A 114 -4.79 12.94 -1.75
CA GLY A 114 -5.71 11.81 -1.66
C GLY A 114 -5.50 10.90 -0.44
N LEU A 115 -4.62 11.24 0.51
CA LEU A 115 -4.45 10.45 1.73
C LEU A 115 -5.71 10.45 2.61
N ASP A 116 -6.34 11.61 2.79
CA ASP A 116 -7.57 11.71 3.57
C ASP A 116 -8.70 10.90 2.89
N TYR A 117 -8.70 10.83 1.57
CA TYR A 117 -9.62 9.99 0.80
C TYR A 117 -9.38 8.49 1.07
N LEU A 118 -8.13 8.03 1.01
CA LEU A 118 -7.78 6.63 1.32
C LEU A 118 -8.20 6.24 2.74
N LEU A 119 -8.08 7.16 3.70
CA LEU A 119 -8.44 6.92 5.09
C LEU A 119 -9.93 6.69 5.34
N GLU A 120 -10.76 7.27 4.49
CA GLU A 120 -12.23 7.18 4.53
C GLU A 120 -12.76 6.15 3.52
N TYR A 121 -11.89 5.50 2.75
CA TYR A 121 -12.29 4.56 1.71
C TYR A 121 -12.72 3.21 2.32
N GLU A 122 -14.00 2.89 2.21
CA GLU A 122 -14.62 1.69 2.78
C GLU A 122 -14.78 0.60 1.70
N GLU A 123 -13.72 -0.13 1.40
CA GLU A 123 -13.74 -1.32 0.53
C GLU A 123 -12.95 -2.49 1.17
N GLU A 124 -13.37 -3.72 0.88
CA GLU A 124 -12.85 -4.94 1.56
C GLU A 124 -11.33 -5.07 1.49
N GLY A 125 -10.72 -4.76 0.34
CA GLY A 125 -9.26 -4.84 0.16
C GLY A 125 -8.45 -3.87 1.04
N ILE A 126 -9.03 -2.71 1.39
CA ILE A 126 -8.37 -1.70 2.21
C ILE A 126 -8.39 -2.09 3.69
N GLU A 127 -9.47 -2.72 4.16
CA GLU A 127 -9.55 -3.20 5.53
C GLU A 127 -8.54 -4.32 5.80
N ASP A 128 -8.41 -5.28 4.88
CA ASP A 128 -7.46 -6.38 5.01
C ASP A 128 -6.01 -5.90 4.97
N MET A 129 -5.71 -4.94 4.08
CA MET A 129 -4.41 -4.26 4.06
C MET A 129 -4.10 -3.60 5.41
N ASP A 130 -5.03 -2.82 5.96
CA ASP A 130 -4.83 -2.10 7.22
C ASP A 130 -4.59 -3.06 8.40
N ARG A 131 -5.39 -4.13 8.48
CA ARG A 131 -5.20 -5.18 9.49
C ARG A 131 -3.84 -5.87 9.35
N TYR A 132 -3.41 -6.15 8.12
CA TYR A 132 -2.12 -6.79 7.86
C TYR A 132 -0.95 -5.87 8.23
N SER A 133 -0.98 -4.60 7.82
CA SER A 133 -0.01 -3.57 8.22
C SER A 133 0.11 -3.46 9.73
N PHE A 134 -1.03 -3.34 10.42
CA PHE A 134 -1.06 -3.22 11.87
C PHE A 134 -0.48 -4.46 12.56
N THR A 135 -0.84 -5.65 12.08
CA THR A 135 -0.32 -6.92 12.61
C THR A 135 1.19 -7.04 12.42
N ASN A 136 1.73 -6.68 11.25
CA ASN A 136 3.17 -6.72 11.00
C ASN A 136 3.94 -5.81 11.95
N ALA A 137 3.43 -4.59 12.19
CA ALA A 137 4.04 -3.67 13.14
C ALA A 137 4.03 -4.24 14.57
N LEU A 138 2.94 -4.89 15.00
CA LEU A 138 2.86 -5.54 16.31
C LEU A 138 3.87 -6.70 16.45
N LEU A 139 3.98 -7.54 15.42
CA LEU A 139 4.94 -8.65 15.40
C LEU A 139 6.39 -8.15 15.47
N TYR A 140 6.70 -7.05 14.79
CA TYR A 140 8.00 -6.39 14.90
C TYR A 140 8.29 -5.89 16.32
N ILE A 141 7.31 -5.24 16.97
CA ILE A 141 7.44 -4.81 18.38
C ILE A 141 7.67 -6.03 19.29
N GLU A 142 7.00 -7.15 19.05
CA GLU A 142 7.19 -8.35 19.85
C GLU A 142 8.60 -8.92 19.66
N LYS A 143 9.05 -9.09 18.42
CA LYS A 143 10.40 -9.59 18.09
C LYS A 143 11.50 -8.72 18.67
N SER A 144 11.38 -7.39 18.58
CA SER A 144 12.39 -6.45 19.12
C SER A 144 12.53 -6.50 20.65
N LYS A 145 11.54 -7.06 21.37
CA LYS A 145 11.60 -7.28 22.81
C LYS A 145 12.20 -8.63 23.22
N ILE A 146 12.36 -9.56 22.27
CA ILE A 146 12.96 -10.86 22.53
C ILE A 146 14.48 -10.66 22.64
N VAL A 147 14.99 -10.72 23.88
CA VAL A 147 16.43 -10.74 24.13
C VAL A 147 16.95 -12.17 23.87
N PRO A 148 18.06 -12.36 23.14
CA PRO A 148 18.67 -13.67 22.99
C PRO A 148 18.98 -14.27 24.37
N MET A 149 18.51 -15.50 24.64
CA MET A 149 19.00 -16.26 25.79
C MET A 149 20.45 -16.64 25.49
N GLU A 150 21.39 -16.03 26.20
CA GLU A 150 22.78 -16.50 26.25
C GLU A 150 22.80 -17.85 27.00
N PHE A 151 23.25 -18.91 26.33
CA PHE A 151 23.48 -20.25 26.89
C PHE A 151 24.97 -20.52 27.06
#